data_AF-A0A5B7E5T4-F1
#
_entry.id   AF-A0A5B7E5T4-F1
#
_cell.length_a   1.000
_cell.length_b   1.000
_cell.length_c   1.000
_cell.angle_alpha   90.00
_cell.angle_beta   90.00
_cell.angle_gamma   90.00
#
_symmetry.space_group_name_H-M   'P 1'
#
loop_
_entity.id
_entity.type
_entity.pdbx_description
1 polymer ?
#
loop_
_entity_poly.entity_id
_entity_poly.type
_entity_poly.pdbx_seq_one_letter_code
_entity_poly.pdbx_strand_id
1 'polypeptide(L)'
;MSREREGFTERLKRWVLSGGASRAPTNAIVVTEMMKGELAVSTSLPRRLHAIKQLTESLITAKLEQNGIEQVWCLVRDLLDVMRVPPTCRRLTLKMLTNYAAGEPDIGYMRMVFMKHIKFTFSEEDPEPLYVFPWTNDYCKT
;
A
#
# COMPACT_ATOMS: atom_id res chain seq x y z
N MET A 1 32.22 9.70 5.91
CA MET A 1 30.91 10.33 5.70
C MET A 1 30.49 10.09 4.25
N SER A 2 29.60 9.14 3.97
CA SER A 2 28.93 8.95 2.66
C SER A 2 27.75 7.98 2.84
N ARG A 3 26.65 8.44 3.46
CA ARG A 3 25.41 7.65 3.62
C ARG A 3 24.23 8.19 2.81
N GLU A 4 24.43 9.24 2.01
CA GLU A 4 23.34 10.02 1.40
C GLU A 4 23.06 9.71 -0.09
N ARG A 5 23.60 8.63 -0.66
CA ARG A 5 23.30 8.23 -2.05
C ARG A 5 22.70 6.83 -2.19
N GLU A 6 22.08 6.31 -1.14
CA GLU A 6 21.38 5.04 -1.24
C GLU A 6 19.94 5.28 -1.67
N GLY A 7 19.60 4.83 -2.88
CA GLY A 7 18.24 4.90 -3.41
C GLY A 7 17.26 4.13 -2.53
N PHE A 8 15.99 4.55 -2.54
CA PHE A 8 14.93 3.90 -1.78
C PHE A 8 14.90 2.38 -2.01
N THR A 9 15.09 1.93 -3.24
CA THR A 9 15.16 0.51 -3.61
C THR A 9 16.28 -0.25 -2.89
N GLU A 10 17.48 0.32 -2.78
CA GLU A 10 18.60 -0.33 -2.09
C GLU A 10 18.40 -0.36 -0.58
N ARG A 11 17.77 0.68 -0.02
CA ARG A 11 17.35 0.71 1.39
C ARG A 11 16.26 -0.32 1.67
N LEU A 12 15.32 -0.50 0.74
CA LEU A 12 14.24 -1.48 0.82
C LEU A 12 14.74 -2.91 0.69
N LYS A 13 15.61 -3.21 -0.29
CA LYS A 13 16.26 -4.52 -0.43
C LYS A 13 17.05 -4.88 0.82
N ARG A 14 17.82 -3.94 1.36
CA ARG A 14 18.55 -4.15 2.61
C ARG A 14 17.59 -4.48 3.74
N TRP A 15 16.47 -3.79 3.83
CA TRP A 15 15.45 -4.05 4.84
C TRP A 15 14.79 -5.43 4.68
N VAL A 16 14.48 -5.89 3.46
CA VAL A 16 14.01 -7.27 3.19
C VAL A 16 15.04 -8.32 3.60
N LEU A 17 16.33 -8.04 3.35
CA LEU A 17 17.42 -8.99 3.57
C LEU A 17 18.02 -8.94 4.99
N SER A 18 17.94 -7.82 5.70
CA SER A 18 18.62 -7.59 6.97
C SER A 18 17.77 -7.95 8.18
N GLY A 19 16.88 -8.95 8.05
CA GLY A 19 16.01 -9.45 9.13
C GLY A 19 16.65 -9.30 10.51
N GLY A 20 16.21 -8.28 11.24
CA GLY A 20 16.74 -7.93 12.55
C GLY A 20 16.55 -9.10 13.51
N ALA A 21 17.62 -9.44 14.22
CA ALA A 21 17.77 -10.56 15.14
C ALA A 21 16.47 -11.14 15.73
N SER A 22 16.29 -12.45 15.47
CA SER A 22 15.35 -13.38 16.13
C SER A 22 13.86 -13.21 15.82
N ARG A 23 13.47 -13.74 14.66
CA ARG A 23 12.29 -14.61 14.45
C ARG A 23 12.50 -15.29 13.09
N ALA A 24 11.94 -16.47 12.89
CA ALA A 24 12.08 -17.27 11.66
C ALA A 24 12.00 -16.38 10.40
N PRO A 25 12.68 -16.74 9.29
CA PRO A 25 12.67 -15.93 8.07
C PRO A 25 11.27 -15.97 7.44
N THR A 26 10.37 -15.16 7.97
CA THR A 26 9.16 -14.77 7.29
C THR A 26 9.56 -13.64 6.37
N ASN A 27 9.32 -13.80 5.06
CA ASN A 27 9.45 -12.76 4.04
C ASN A 27 8.40 -11.66 4.29
N ALA A 28 8.43 -11.05 5.47
CA ALA A 28 7.43 -10.13 6.01
C ALA A 28 7.97 -8.71 6.01
N ILE A 29 7.12 -7.78 5.60
CA ILE A 29 7.37 -6.38 5.41
C ILE A 29 7.02 -5.62 6.67
N VAL A 30 8.05 -5.15 7.37
CA VAL A 30 7.95 -4.36 8.60
C VAL A 30 7.80 -2.89 8.24
N VAL A 31 6.77 -2.24 8.79
CA VAL A 31 6.50 -0.82 8.51
C VAL A 31 7.41 0.04 9.39
N THR A 32 8.63 0.25 8.92
CA THR A 32 9.67 1.01 9.65
C THR A 32 9.38 2.51 9.71
N GLU A 33 9.97 3.22 10.69
CA GLU A 33 9.91 4.69 10.77
C GLU A 33 10.43 5.39 9.51
N MET A 34 11.39 4.78 8.82
CA MET A 34 11.86 5.25 7.53
C MET A 34 10.76 5.22 6.47
N MET A 35 10.06 4.09 6.36
CA MET A 35 8.94 3.93 5.44
C MET A 35 7.79 4.88 5.78
N LYS A 36 7.50 5.05 7.08
CA LYS A 36 6.54 6.05 7.56
C LYS A 36 6.94 7.45 7.11
N GLY A 37 8.21 7.83 7.23
CA GLY A 37 8.72 9.11 6.75
C GLY A 37 8.57 9.30 5.24
N GLU A 38 8.82 8.26 4.43
CA GLU A 38 8.68 8.32 2.97
C GLU A 38 7.22 8.40 2.51
N LEU A 39 6.29 7.81 3.27
CA LEU A 39 4.84 7.80 2.97
C LEU A 39 4.06 8.90 3.70
N ALA A 40 4.66 9.61 4.66
CA ALA A 40 4.00 10.60 5.50
C ALA A 40 3.34 11.72 4.69
N VAL A 41 2.24 12.26 5.20
CA VAL A 41 1.53 13.41 4.61
C VAL A 41 2.43 14.65 4.47
N SER A 42 3.42 14.81 5.35
CA SER A 42 4.42 15.89 5.29
C SER A 42 5.42 15.74 4.15
N THR A 43 5.50 14.57 3.51
CA THR A 43 6.43 14.27 2.42
C THR A 43 5.83 14.68 1.08
N SER A 44 6.66 15.17 0.16
CA SER A 44 6.17 15.63 -1.14
C SER A 44 5.47 14.52 -1.92
N LEU A 45 4.39 14.87 -2.62
CA LEU A 45 3.59 13.92 -3.39
C LEU A 45 4.44 13.04 -4.34
N PRO A 46 5.39 13.57 -5.14
CA PRO A 46 6.21 12.75 -6.03
C PRO A 46 7.02 11.67 -5.29
N ARG A 47 7.53 12.01 -4.10
CA ARG A 47 8.32 11.10 -3.27
C ARG A 47 7.44 10.00 -2.66
N ARG A 48 6.25 10.37 -2.18
CA ARG A 48 5.26 9.40 -1.68
C ARG A 48 4.82 8.43 -2.78
N LEU A 49 4.56 8.92 -3.99
CA LEU A 49 4.18 8.07 -5.13
C LEU A 49 5.31 7.13 -5.55
N HIS A 50 6.57 7.58 -5.47
CA HIS A 50 7.72 6.70 -5.70
C HIS A 50 7.79 5.59 -4.65
N ALA A 51 7.63 5.91 -3.37
CA ALA A 51 7.58 4.92 -2.30
C ALA A 51 6.42 3.92 -2.47
N ILE A 52 5.23 4.39 -2.90
CA ILE A 52 4.08 3.53 -3.21
C ILE A 52 4.38 2.55 -4.34
N LYS A 53 5.03 2.99 -5.43
CA LYS A 53 5.42 2.08 -6.53
C LYS A 53 6.33 0.97 -6.04
N GLN A 54 7.35 1.34 -5.27
CA GLN A 54 8.34 0.40 -4.74
C GLN A 54 7.74 -0.57 -3.72
N LEU A 55 6.81 -0.08 -2.88
CA LEU A 55 6.05 -0.96 -1.99
C LEU A 55 5.16 -1.92 -2.78
N THR A 56 4.45 -1.43 -3.81
CA THR A 56 3.62 -2.27 -4.69
C THR A 56 4.42 -3.39 -5.32
N GLU A 57 5.63 -3.11 -5.79
CA GLU A 57 6.56 -4.11 -6.35
C GLU A 57 6.99 -5.14 -5.29
N SER A 58 7.27 -4.70 -4.06
CA SER A 58 7.70 -5.59 -2.97
C SER A 58 6.57 -6.50 -2.47
N LEU A 59 5.33 -6.02 -2.51
CA LEU A 59 4.15 -6.79 -2.10
C LEU A 59 3.85 -7.97 -3.05
N ILE A 60 4.54 -8.08 -4.19
CA ILE A 60 4.47 -9.23 -5.10
C ILE A 60 5.20 -10.44 -4.52
N THR A 61 6.31 -10.22 -3.80
CA THR A 61 7.20 -11.28 -3.32
C THR A 61 7.26 -11.42 -1.81
N ALA A 62 6.71 -10.45 -1.08
CA ALA A 62 6.69 -10.40 0.38
C ALA A 62 5.34 -9.89 0.90
N LYS A 63 4.97 -10.31 2.10
CA LYS A 63 3.73 -9.89 2.77
C LYS A 63 4.01 -8.79 3.77
N LEU A 64 3.05 -7.97 4.19
CA LEU A 64 3.25 -7.09 5.35
C LEU A 64 3.28 -7.92 6.65
N GLU A 65 3.96 -7.42 7.67
CA GLU A 65 3.85 -7.93 9.03
C GLU A 65 2.42 -7.78 9.57
N GLN A 66 2.13 -8.42 10.70
CA GLN A 66 0.85 -8.26 11.38
C GLN A 66 0.55 -6.78 11.65
N ASN A 67 -0.65 -6.33 11.30
CA ASN A 67 -1.10 -4.94 11.39
C ASN A 67 -0.36 -3.95 10.46
N GLY A 68 0.47 -4.41 9.53
CA GLY A 68 1.22 -3.54 8.64
C GLY A 68 0.32 -2.77 7.68
N ILE A 69 -0.80 -3.35 7.25
CA ILE A 69 -1.71 -2.70 6.31
C ILE A 69 -2.49 -1.54 6.93
N GLU A 70 -2.84 -1.64 8.21
CA GLU A 70 -3.48 -0.57 8.98
C GLU A 70 -2.54 0.64 9.09
N GLN A 71 -1.25 0.37 9.32
CA GLN A 71 -0.23 1.41 9.34
C GLN A 71 -0.06 2.07 7.97
N VAL A 72 0.07 1.27 6.90
CA VAL A 72 0.16 1.79 5.53
C VAL A 72 -1.08 2.60 5.17
N TRP A 73 -2.28 2.10 5.49
CA TRP A 73 -3.55 2.79 5.24
C TRP A 73 -3.58 4.17 5.89
N CYS A 74 -3.21 4.28 7.16
CA CYS A 74 -3.16 5.56 7.87
C CYS A 74 -2.24 6.58 7.17
N LEU A 75 -1.18 6.12 6.51
CA LEU A 75 -0.21 6.97 5.81
C LEU A 75 -0.64 7.37 4.41
N VAL A 76 -1.49 6.59 3.74
CA VAL A 76 -1.81 6.80 2.31
C VAL A 76 -3.27 7.15 2.04
N ARG A 77 -4.16 7.10 3.04
CA ARG A 77 -5.60 7.37 2.83
C ARG A 77 -5.88 8.75 2.25
N ASP A 78 -5.06 9.76 2.56
CA ASP A 78 -5.18 11.11 2.02
C ASP A 78 -4.86 11.18 0.53
N LEU A 79 -4.06 10.24 0.01
CA LEU A 79 -3.78 10.09 -1.43
C LEU A 79 -4.96 9.55 -2.23
N LEU A 80 -6.08 9.26 -1.55
CA LEU A 80 -7.32 8.82 -2.16
C LEU A 80 -8.38 9.94 -2.20
N ASP A 81 -8.04 11.15 -1.75
CA ASP A 81 -8.94 12.30 -1.78
C ASP A 81 -9.25 12.75 -3.22
N VAL A 82 -10.51 12.59 -3.62
CA VAL A 82 -11.05 12.91 -4.94
C VAL A 82 -10.93 14.38 -5.30
N MET A 83 -11.07 15.26 -4.30
CA MET A 83 -11.07 16.70 -4.50
C MET A 83 -9.66 17.27 -4.60
N ARG A 84 -8.66 16.58 -4.04
CA ARG A 84 -7.30 17.14 -3.85
C ARG A 84 -6.21 16.41 -4.63
N VAL A 85 -6.39 15.14 -4.94
CA VAL A 85 -5.32 14.29 -5.49
C VAL A 85 -5.66 13.90 -6.92
N PRO A 86 -4.74 14.06 -7.90
CA PRO A 86 -5.02 13.70 -9.28
C PRO A 86 -5.42 12.23 -9.47
N PRO A 87 -6.33 11.90 -10.41
CA PRO A 87 -6.83 10.53 -10.63
C PRO A 87 -5.73 9.47 -10.73
N THR A 88 -4.68 9.73 -11.53
CA THR A 88 -3.56 8.81 -11.71
C THR A 88 -2.84 8.44 -10.40
N CYS A 89 -2.77 9.38 -9.45
CA CYS A 89 -2.15 9.17 -8.15
C CYS A 89 -3.04 8.32 -7.23
N ARG A 90 -4.36 8.59 -7.26
CA ARG A 90 -5.35 7.78 -6.55
C ARG A 90 -5.35 6.33 -7.05
N ARG A 91 -5.35 6.15 -8.38
CA ARG A 91 -5.29 4.83 -9.04
C ARG A 91 -4.06 4.04 -8.62
N LEU A 92 -2.89 4.67 -8.58
CA LEU A 92 -1.65 4.03 -8.14
C LEU A 92 -1.76 3.52 -6.71
N THR A 93 -2.29 4.36 -5.81
CA THR A 93 -2.47 4.03 -4.38
C THR A 93 -3.48 2.90 -4.21
N LEU A 94 -4.62 2.93 -4.91
CA LEU A 94 -5.60 1.85 -4.89
C LEU A 94 -5.03 0.54 -5.41
N LYS A 95 -4.27 0.57 -6.52
CA LYS A 95 -3.63 -0.63 -7.06
C LYS A 95 -2.73 -1.31 -6.02
N MET A 96 -1.97 -0.53 -5.26
CA MET A 96 -1.15 -1.05 -4.17
C MET A 96 -2.00 -1.74 -3.08
N LEU A 97 -3.06 -1.08 -2.61
CA LEU A 97 -3.95 -1.61 -1.57
C LEU A 97 -4.69 -2.87 -2.05
N THR A 98 -5.13 -2.88 -3.30
CA THR A 98 -5.78 -4.04 -3.95
C THR A 98 -4.84 -5.23 -4.08
N ASN A 99 -3.61 -5.01 -4.55
CA ASN A 99 -2.61 -6.07 -4.67
C ASN A 99 -2.33 -6.72 -3.31
N TYR A 100 -2.20 -5.89 -2.27
CA TYR A 100 -2.08 -6.40 -0.90
C TYR A 100 -3.30 -7.22 -0.49
N ALA A 101 -4.50 -6.66 -0.67
CA ALA A 101 -5.74 -7.30 -0.26
C ALA A 101 -6.02 -8.64 -0.98
N ALA A 102 -5.52 -8.79 -2.21
CA ALA A 102 -5.59 -10.03 -2.97
C ALA A 102 -4.61 -11.10 -2.49
N GLY A 103 -3.42 -10.70 -2.04
CA GLY A 103 -2.37 -11.60 -1.55
C GLY A 103 -2.51 -12.01 -0.07
N GLU A 104 -3.38 -11.34 0.69
CA GLU A 104 -3.54 -11.55 2.11
C GLU A 104 -4.96 -12.08 2.46
N PRO A 105 -5.09 -13.39 2.78
CA PRO A 105 -6.39 -13.97 3.11
C PRO A 105 -6.98 -13.44 4.43
N ASP A 106 -6.14 -12.98 5.37
CA ASP A 106 -6.56 -12.52 6.70
C ASP A 106 -6.51 -10.99 6.86
N ILE A 107 -7.11 -10.27 5.90
CA ILE A 107 -7.28 -8.81 5.99
C ILE A 107 -8.54 -8.39 6.74
N GLY A 108 -9.34 -9.33 7.25
CA GLY A 108 -10.50 -9.12 8.13
C GLY A 108 -11.27 -7.81 7.88
N TYR A 109 -11.27 -6.93 8.89
CA TYR A 109 -11.97 -5.63 8.87
C TYR A 109 -11.46 -4.67 7.79
N MET A 110 -10.17 -4.73 7.43
CA MET A 110 -9.60 -3.87 6.39
C MET A 110 -10.20 -4.13 5.01
N ARG A 111 -10.67 -5.36 4.73
CA ARG A 111 -11.45 -5.65 3.51
C ARG A 111 -12.71 -4.78 3.43
N MET A 112 -13.43 -4.63 4.54
CA MET A 112 -14.62 -3.77 4.60
C MET A 112 -14.25 -2.28 4.45
N VAL A 113 -13.16 -1.83 5.09
CA VAL A 113 -12.68 -0.45 4.97
C VAL A 113 -12.36 -0.10 3.51
N PHE A 114 -11.59 -0.95 2.84
CA PHE A 114 -11.23 -0.74 1.43
C PHE A 114 -12.45 -0.79 0.52
N MET A 115 -13.32 -1.80 0.68
CA MET A 115 -14.51 -1.94 -0.15
C MET A 115 -15.48 -0.77 0.04
N LYS A 116 -15.67 -0.31 1.28
CA LYS A 116 -16.45 0.90 1.58
C LYS A 116 -15.84 2.11 0.88
N HIS A 117 -14.54 2.33 1.04
CA HIS A 117 -13.87 3.47 0.43
C HIS A 117 -13.99 3.46 -1.09
N ILE A 118 -13.71 2.33 -1.74
CA ILE A 118 -13.82 2.20 -3.20
C ILE A 118 -15.27 2.45 -3.66
N LYS A 119 -16.25 1.85 -3.00
CA LYS A 119 -17.67 2.00 -3.37
C LYS A 119 -18.16 3.46 -3.24
N PHE A 120 -17.77 4.18 -2.20
CA PHE A 120 -18.27 5.53 -1.95
C PHE A 120 -17.48 6.63 -2.66
N THR A 121 -16.20 6.38 -2.95
CA THR A 121 -15.28 7.42 -3.40
C THR A 121 -14.93 7.26 -4.88
N PHE A 122 -15.03 6.04 -5.43
CA PHE A 122 -14.45 5.73 -6.73
C PHE A 122 -15.46 5.46 -7.84
N SER A 123 -16.70 5.07 -7.51
CA SER A 123 -17.74 4.79 -8.51
C SER A 123 -18.18 6.00 -9.33
N GLU A 124 -17.84 7.22 -8.90
CA GLU A 124 -18.24 8.46 -9.58
C GLU A 124 -17.15 9.02 -10.51
N GLU A 125 -15.89 8.63 -10.35
CA GLU A 125 -14.76 9.31 -11.02
C GLU A 125 -14.03 8.50 -12.09
N ASP A 126 -14.23 7.18 -12.15
CA ASP A 126 -13.48 6.30 -13.04
C ASP A 126 -14.41 5.50 -13.98
N PRO A 127 -14.47 5.82 -15.28
CA PRO A 127 -15.28 5.06 -16.24
C PRO A 127 -14.70 3.68 -16.55
N GLU A 128 -13.41 3.45 -16.27
CA GLU A 128 -12.84 2.11 -16.29
C GLU A 128 -13.06 1.46 -14.92
N PRO A 129 -13.78 0.32 -14.83
CA PRO A 129 -13.92 -0.40 -13.58
C PRO A 129 -12.53 -0.80 -13.12
N LEU A 130 -12.05 -0.14 -12.06
CA LEU A 130 -10.74 -0.39 -11.48
C LEU A 130 -10.76 -1.77 -10.81
N TYR A 131 -10.59 -2.79 -11.65
CA TYR A 131 -10.64 -4.21 -11.39
C TYR A 131 -11.97 -4.74 -10.84
N VAL A 132 -12.45 -5.80 -11.50
CA VAL A 132 -13.38 -6.75 -10.89
C VAL A 132 -12.61 -7.44 -9.77
N PHE A 133 -12.74 -6.95 -8.54
CA PHE A 133 -12.22 -7.69 -7.40
C PHE A 133 -12.88 -9.08 -7.42
N PRO A 134 -12.12 -10.18 -7.45
CA PRO A 134 -12.71 -11.52 -7.52
C PRO A 134 -13.71 -11.76 -6.37
N TRP A 135 -13.49 -11.13 -5.21
CA TRP A 135 -14.39 -11.21 -4.06
C TRP A 135 -15.56 -10.21 -4.08
N THR A 136 -15.55 -9.12 -4.85
CA THR A 136 -16.73 -8.22 -4.87
C THR A 136 -17.91 -8.83 -5.61
N ASN A 137 -17.68 -9.81 -6.48
CA ASN A 137 -18.76 -10.57 -7.12
C ASN A 137 -19.50 -11.50 -6.16
N ASP A 138 -18.88 -11.90 -5.05
CA ASP A 138 -19.52 -12.77 -4.07
C ASP A 138 -20.40 -12.00 -3.08
N TYR A 139 -20.13 -10.71 -2.84
CA TYR A 139 -20.93 -9.87 -1.93
C TYR A 139 -22.04 -9.07 -2.61
N CYS A 140 -22.11 -9.03 -3.95
CA CYS A 140 -23.16 -8.35 -4.71
C CYS A 140 -24.29 -9.28 -5.17
N LYS A 141 -24.29 -10.55 -4.73
CA LYS A 141 -25.39 -11.51 -4.94
C LYS A 141 -26.26 -11.61 -3.68
N THR A 142 -27.04 -10.58 -3.41
CA THR A 142 -28.22 -10.65 -2.52
C THR A 142 -29.29 -9.73 -3.05
#